data_AF-A0AAW6Q5J8-F1
#
_entry.id   AF-A0AAW6Q5J8-F1
#
_cell.length_a   1.000
_cell.length_b   1.000
_cell.length_c   1.000
_cell.angle_alpha   90.00
_cell.angle_beta   90.00
_cell.angle_gamma   90.00
#
_symmetry.space_group_name_H-M   'P 1'
#
loop_
_entity.id
_entity.type
_entity.pdbx_description
1 polymer ?
#
loop_
_entity_poly.entity_id
_entity_poly.type
_entity_poly.pdbx_seq_one_letter_code
_entity_poly.pdbx_strand_id
1 'polypeptide(L)'
;MLKFFDFCAGIGGGRIGLENNGLECVGHSEIDKNALKTYQLFFNNDPRNFGDLTKLDINKLPDFDFMIAGFPCQTFSIAGKRQGFKDARGLIIYSLIEIIKHKKVKYFLLENVKGLFSHDQGKTFKTIIKMLEDI
;
A
#
# COMPACT_ATOMS: atom_id res chain seq x y z
N MET A 1 20.25 -1.94 -8.84
CA MET A 1 19.16 -2.86 -8.46
C MET A 1 17.97 -2.01 -8.07
N LEU A 2 16.78 -2.28 -8.61
CA LEU A 2 15.58 -1.52 -8.26
C LEU A 2 15.17 -1.84 -6.82
N LYS A 3 14.92 -0.81 -6.03
CA LYS A 3 14.51 -0.94 -4.63
C LYS A 3 13.00 -0.81 -4.52
N PHE A 4 12.37 -1.63 -3.69
CA PHE A 4 10.93 -1.57 -3.47
C PHE A 4 10.55 -1.53 -2.00
N PHE A 5 9.38 -0.95 -1.75
CA PHE A 5 8.72 -0.95 -0.45
C PHE A 5 7.38 -1.70 -0.55
N ASP A 6 7.13 -2.62 0.39
CA ASP A 6 5.97 -3.50 0.41
C ASP A 6 4.92 -3.00 1.42
N PHE A 7 3.88 -2.31 0.94
CA PHE A 7 2.79 -1.82 1.79
C PHE A 7 1.62 -2.80 1.83
N CYS A 8 0.91 -2.87 2.95
CA CYS A 8 -0.11 -3.90 3.17
C CYS A 8 0.46 -5.29 2.89
N ALA A 9 1.66 -5.54 3.43
CA ALA A 9 2.53 -6.63 2.99
C ALA A 9 1.94 -8.03 3.24
N GLY A 10 1.02 -8.15 4.19
CA GLY A 10 0.44 -9.41 4.61
C GLY A 10 1.53 -10.39 5.02
N ILE A 11 1.51 -11.57 4.40
CA ILE A 11 2.53 -12.61 4.61
C ILE A 11 3.74 -12.48 3.65
N GLY A 12 3.80 -11.42 2.82
CA GLY A 12 4.91 -11.10 1.93
C GLY A 12 4.89 -11.79 0.56
N GLY A 13 3.71 -12.15 0.05
CA GLY A 13 3.58 -12.71 -1.31
C GLY A 13 4.10 -11.76 -2.39
N GLY A 14 3.81 -10.46 -2.27
CA GLY A 14 4.32 -9.42 -3.17
C GLY A 14 5.85 -9.33 -3.16
N ARG A 15 6.46 -9.34 -1.97
CA ARG A 15 7.90 -9.38 -1.79
C ARG A 15 8.56 -10.56 -2.51
N ILE A 16 8.06 -11.79 -2.32
CA ILE A 16 8.62 -12.98 -2.99
C ILE A 16 8.61 -12.80 -4.51
N GLY A 17 7.50 -12.31 -5.06
CA GLY A 17 7.38 -12.05 -6.49
C GLY A 17 8.43 -11.07 -7.01
N LEU A 18 8.66 -9.96 -6.30
CA LEU A 18 9.60 -8.93 -6.71
C LEU A 18 11.07 -9.33 -6.49
N GLU A 19 11.39 -9.98 -5.36
CA GLU A 19 12.75 -10.49 -5.09
C GLU A 19 13.16 -11.56 -6.10
N ASN A 20 12.24 -12.46 -6.50
CA ASN A 20 12.48 -13.44 -7.56
C ASN A 20 12.73 -12.81 -8.94
N ASN A 21 12.36 -11.53 -9.12
CA ASN A 21 12.62 -10.75 -10.34
C ASN A 21 13.79 -9.76 -10.16
N GLY A 22 14.60 -9.92 -9.11
CA GLY A 22 15.83 -9.16 -8.91
C GLY A 22 15.65 -7.75 -8.31
N LEU A 23 14.51 -7.48 -7.67
CA LEU A 23 14.31 -6.26 -6.90
C LEU A 23 14.70 -6.46 -5.43
N GLU A 24 15.10 -5.38 -4.77
CA GLU A 24 15.53 -5.39 -3.36
C GLU A 24 14.45 -4.80 -2.45
N CYS A 25 13.98 -5.55 -1.46
CA CYS A 25 13.06 -5.04 -0.44
C CYS A 25 13.82 -4.15 0.55
N VAL A 26 13.43 -2.87 0.66
CA VAL A 26 14.03 -1.91 1.61
C VAL A 26 13.19 -1.70 2.87
N GLY A 27 11.95 -2.16 2.89
CA GLY A 27 11.05 -2.06 4.03
C GLY A 27 9.65 -2.57 3.68
N HIS A 28 8.87 -2.83 4.73
CA HIS A 28 7.48 -3.24 4.60
C HIS A 28 6.58 -2.56 5.63
N SER A 29 5.27 -2.55 5.39
CA SER A 29 4.27 -2.03 6.30
C SER A 29 3.14 -3.05 6.44
N GLU A 30 2.99 -3.58 7.66
CA GLU A 30 1.92 -4.50 8.04
C GLU A 30 1.54 -4.30 9.52
N ILE A 31 0.25 -4.38 9.81
CA ILE A 31 -0.34 -4.15 11.15
C ILE A 31 -0.91 -5.42 11.77
N ASP A 32 -1.29 -6.41 10.96
CA ASP A 32 -1.83 -7.68 11.43
C ASP A 32 -0.71 -8.52 12.04
N LYS A 33 -0.86 -8.82 13.32
CA LYS A 33 0.14 -9.55 14.11
C LYS A 33 0.36 -10.98 13.61
N ASN A 34 -0.68 -11.62 13.06
CA ASN A 34 -0.57 -13.00 12.59
C ASN A 34 0.12 -13.05 11.22
N ALA A 35 -0.17 -12.09 10.36
CA ALA A 35 0.51 -11.88 9.09
C ALA A 35 2.01 -11.61 9.33
N LEU A 36 2.34 -10.70 10.26
CA LEU A 36 3.72 -10.41 10.64
C LEU A 36 4.46 -11.62 11.18
N LYS A 37 3.82 -12.46 11.98
CA LYS A 37 4.44 -13.70 12.48
C LYS A 37 4.87 -14.60 11.31
N THR A 38 4.02 -14.73 10.30
CA THR A 38 4.34 -15.50 9.09
C THR A 38 5.41 -14.82 8.25
N TYR A 39 5.32 -13.49 8.07
CA TYR A 39 6.29 -12.68 7.35
C TYR A 39 7.70 -12.85 7.95
N GLN A 40 7.82 -12.74 9.27
CA GLN A 40 9.09 -12.92 9.99
C GLN A 40 9.70 -14.32 9.77
N LEU A 41 8.86 -15.36 9.69
CA LEU A 41 9.33 -16.72 9.38
C LEU A 41 9.88 -16.83 7.96
N PHE A 42 9.25 -16.19 6.98
CA PHE A 42 9.69 -16.24 5.58
C PHE A 42 10.92 -15.37 5.28
N PHE A 43 11.09 -14.26 6.00
CA PHE A 43 12.14 -13.28 5.71
C PHE A 43 13.14 -13.10 6.85
N ASN A 44 13.49 -14.21 7.53
CA ASN A 44 14.57 -14.24 8.54
C ASN A 44 14.45 -13.17 9.63
N ASN A 45 13.25 -12.98 10.17
CA ASN A 45 12.93 -11.95 11.18
C ASN A 45 13.30 -10.53 10.74
N ASP A 46 13.07 -10.19 9.47
CA ASP A 46 13.30 -8.85 8.94
C ASP A 46 12.70 -7.76 9.86
N PRO A 47 13.54 -6.89 10.47
CA PRO A 47 13.07 -5.91 11.44
C PRO A 47 12.43 -4.68 10.78
N ARG A 48 12.46 -4.57 9.45
CA ARG A 48 12.07 -3.36 8.70
C ARG A 48 10.56 -3.24 8.49
N ASN A 49 9.77 -3.57 9.52
CA ASN A 49 8.34 -3.28 9.55
C ASN A 49 8.11 -1.84 10.03
N PHE A 50 7.47 -1.04 9.21
CA PHE A 50 7.11 0.34 9.53
C PHE A 50 5.71 0.47 10.17
N GLY A 51 4.94 -0.63 10.25
CA GLY A 51 3.67 -0.66 10.97
C GLY A 51 2.54 0.00 10.20
N ASP A 52 1.69 0.77 10.90
CA ASP A 52 0.47 1.37 10.36
C ASP A 52 0.79 2.47 9.34
N LEU A 53 0.50 2.19 8.05
CA LEU A 53 0.81 3.11 6.97
C LEU A 53 0.13 4.48 7.09
N THR A 54 -1.03 4.56 7.77
CA THR A 54 -1.77 5.82 7.95
C THR A 54 -1.11 6.76 8.96
N LYS A 55 -0.10 6.26 9.71
CA LYS A 55 0.62 6.99 10.75
C LYS A 55 2.11 7.17 10.43
N LEU A 56 2.53 6.83 9.21
CA LEU A 56 3.93 6.91 8.83
C LEU A 56 4.38 8.36 8.69
N ASP A 57 5.56 8.64 9.24
CA ASP A 57 6.33 9.80 8.86
C ASP A 57 7.02 9.50 7.53
N ILE A 58 6.42 9.97 6.43
CA ILE A 58 6.88 9.69 5.07
C ILE A 58 8.35 10.10 4.88
N ASN A 59 8.82 11.14 5.57
CA ASN A 59 10.21 11.59 5.46
C ASN A 59 11.21 10.57 6.03
N LYS A 60 10.78 9.69 6.93
CA LYS A 60 11.61 8.65 7.53
C LYS A 60 11.59 7.33 6.76
N LEU A 61 10.73 7.20 5.75
CA LEU A 61 10.79 6.03 4.87
C LEU A 61 12.11 6.02 4.10
N PRO A 62 12.72 4.83 3.86
CA PRO A 62 13.87 4.71 2.98
C PRO A 62 13.50 5.17 1.57
N ASP A 63 14.50 5.44 0.75
CA ASP A 63 14.27 5.70 -0.67
C ASP A 63 14.03 4.38 -1.41
N PHE A 64 13.05 4.38 -2.31
CA PHE A 64 12.67 3.24 -3.14
C PHE A 64 12.17 3.71 -4.50
N ASP A 65 12.34 2.86 -5.52
CA ASP A 65 11.91 3.14 -6.89
C ASP A 65 10.51 2.57 -7.18
N PHE A 66 10.14 1.48 -6.50
CA PHE A 66 8.94 0.71 -6.75
C PHE A 66 8.06 0.56 -5.49
N MET A 67 6.77 0.83 -5.61
CA MET A 67 5.78 0.54 -4.57
C MET A 67 4.96 -0.70 -4.94
N ILE A 68 4.77 -1.63 -4.02
CA ILE A 68 3.73 -2.66 -4.15
C ILE A 68 2.74 -2.54 -2.99
N ALA A 69 1.45 -2.67 -3.29
CA ALA A 69 0.42 -2.66 -2.25
C ALA A 69 -0.82 -3.48 -2.64
N GLY A 70 -1.11 -4.54 -1.86
CA GLY A 70 -2.40 -5.24 -1.87
C GLY A 70 -3.35 -4.62 -0.86
N PHE A 71 -3.92 -3.46 -1.20
CA PHE A 71 -4.65 -2.65 -0.23
C PHE A 71 -6.09 -3.17 -0.03
N PRO A 72 -6.67 -3.04 1.18
CA PRO A 72 -7.98 -3.62 1.49
C PRO A 72 -9.09 -3.07 0.58
N CYS A 73 -9.89 -3.98 0.01
CA CYS A 73 -11.07 -3.64 -0.80
C CYS A 73 -12.22 -3.05 0.03
N GLN A 74 -12.23 -3.29 1.34
CA GLN A 74 -13.39 -3.01 2.18
C GLN A 74 -13.42 -1.54 2.59
N THR A 75 -14.42 -0.83 2.04
CA THR A 75 -14.89 0.54 2.30
C THR A 75 -14.33 1.67 1.45
N PHE A 76 -15.11 1.97 0.41
CA PHE A 76 -15.27 3.33 -0.09
C PHE A 76 -16.70 3.85 0.16
N SER A 77 -17.43 3.29 1.12
CA SER A 77 -18.73 3.83 1.48
C SER A 77 -18.52 5.12 2.28
N ILE A 78 -18.92 6.25 1.68
CA ILE A 78 -19.12 7.55 2.33
C ILE A 78 -17.85 8.41 2.46
N ALA A 79 -17.25 8.79 1.34
CA ALA A 79 -16.52 10.07 1.22
C ALA A 79 -17.42 11.19 0.65
N GLY A 80 -18.76 10.99 0.67
CA GLY A 80 -19.75 11.84 0.02
C GLY A 80 -20.27 13.02 0.85
N LYS A 81 -19.82 13.23 2.09
CA LYS A 81 -20.16 14.42 2.87
C LYS A 81 -18.92 14.95 3.55
N ARG A 82 -18.73 16.26 3.47
CA ARG A 82 -17.67 17.09 4.06
C ARG A 82 -17.60 16.99 5.60
N GLN A 83 -17.48 15.79 6.16
CA GLN A 83 -17.21 15.53 7.56
C GLN A 83 -16.23 14.36 7.68
N GLY A 84 -15.16 14.61 8.43
CA GLY A 84 -13.86 13.98 8.24
C GLY A 84 -13.74 12.49 8.57
N PHE A 85 -12.62 11.94 8.10
CA PHE A 85 -11.72 11.01 8.80
C PHE A 85 -12.33 9.82 9.58
N LYS A 86 -13.53 9.33 9.25
CA LYS A 86 -14.18 8.27 10.05
C LYS A 86 -14.08 6.84 9.49
N ASP A 87 -13.64 6.64 8.25
CA ASP A 87 -13.26 5.29 7.80
C ASP A 87 -11.76 5.22 7.50
N ALA A 88 -11.02 4.63 8.43
CA ALA A 88 -9.56 4.49 8.34
C ALA A 88 -9.10 3.65 7.15
N ARG A 89 -9.98 2.83 6.55
CA ARG A 89 -9.63 1.98 5.41
C ARG A 89 -9.68 2.72 4.09
N GLY A 90 -10.63 3.64 3.93
CA GLY A 90 -10.63 4.59 2.82
C GLY A 90 -9.33 5.42 2.80
N LEU A 91 -8.75 5.70 3.98
CA LEU A 91 -7.47 6.40 4.12
C LEU A 91 -6.28 5.65 3.52
N ILE A 92 -6.36 4.32 3.30
CA ILE A 92 -5.19 3.54 2.86
C ILE A 92 -4.76 3.96 1.46
N ILE A 93 -5.67 3.98 0.48
CA ILE A 93 -5.31 4.38 -0.89
C ILE A 93 -4.91 5.85 -0.96
N TYR A 94 -5.52 6.73 -0.15
CA TYR A 94 -5.08 8.13 -0.04
C TYR A 94 -3.65 8.23 0.49
N SER A 95 -3.32 7.48 1.54
CA SER A 95 -1.98 7.45 2.14
C SER A 95 -0.95 6.88 1.15
N LEU A 96 -1.29 5.82 0.41
CA LEU A 96 -0.43 5.28 -0.65
C LEU A 96 -0.15 6.33 -1.73
N ILE A 97 -1.18 7.03 -2.20
CA ILE A 97 -1.03 8.08 -3.21
C ILE A 97 -0.21 9.27 -2.68
N GLU A 98 -0.40 9.65 -1.42
CA GLU A 98 0.43 10.66 -0.76
C GLU A 98 1.90 10.25 -0.71
N ILE A 99 2.19 9.00 -0.35
CA ILE A 99 3.54 8.44 -0.35
C ILE A 99 4.11 8.45 -1.78
N ILE A 100 3.36 8.03 -2.80
CA ILE A 100 3.80 8.06 -4.20
C ILE A 100 4.22 9.48 -4.61
N LYS A 101 3.37 10.48 -4.33
CA LYS A 101 3.64 11.89 -4.66
C LYS A 101 4.85 12.43 -3.91
N HIS A 102 4.91 12.23 -2.60
CA HIS A 102 5.97 12.78 -1.74
C HIS A 102 7.34 12.16 -2.02
N LYS A 103 7.39 10.83 -2.18
CA LYS A 103 8.62 10.09 -2.51
C LYS A 103 8.98 10.09 -3.99
N LYS A 104 8.11 10.65 -4.85
CA LYS A 104 8.29 10.66 -6.32
C LYS A 104 8.58 9.27 -6.87
N VAL A 105 7.78 8.29 -6.41
CA VAL A 105 7.96 6.87 -6.73
C VAL A 105 7.77 6.67 -8.24
N LYS A 106 8.71 5.98 -8.89
CA LYS A 106 8.74 5.84 -10.36
C LYS A 106 7.77 4.79 -10.87
N TYR A 107 7.59 3.72 -10.09
CA TYR A 107 6.79 2.56 -10.47
C TYR A 107 5.92 2.13 -9.30
N PHE A 108 4.69 1.70 -9.57
CA PHE A 108 3.83 1.13 -8.54
C PHE A 108 2.98 -0.01 -9.09
N LEU A 109 2.69 -0.99 -8.23
CA LEU A 109 1.72 -2.07 -8.45
C LEU A 109 0.70 -2.03 -7.31
N LEU A 110 -0.52 -1.65 -7.64
CA LEU A 110 -1.64 -1.63 -6.70
C LEU A 110 -2.59 -2.78 -7.05
N GLU A 111 -2.75 -3.71 -6.11
CA GLU A 111 -3.63 -4.86 -6.26
C GLU A 111 -4.94 -4.64 -5.50
N ASN A 112 -6.04 -5.09 -6.11
CA ASN A 112 -7.34 -5.13 -5.47
C ASN A 112 -8.23 -6.18 -6.13
N VAL A 113 -9.33 -6.54 -5.48
CA VAL A 113 -10.28 -7.52 -5.99
C VAL A 113 -11.15 -6.93 -7.12
N LYS A 114 -11.72 -7.82 -7.95
CA LYS A 114 -12.64 -7.47 -9.06
C LYS A 114 -13.79 -6.55 -8.64
N GLY A 115 -14.27 -6.68 -7.40
CA GLY A 115 -15.36 -5.87 -6.84
C GLY A 115 -15.10 -4.35 -6.89
N LEU A 116 -13.84 -3.92 -6.94
CA LEU A 116 -13.46 -2.52 -7.04
C LEU A 116 -14.10 -1.81 -8.25
N PHE A 117 -14.19 -2.49 -9.40
CA PHE A 117 -14.78 -1.93 -10.63
C PHE A 117 -16.28 -1.61 -10.48
N SER A 118 -17.00 -2.39 -9.67
CA SER A 118 -18.43 -2.23 -9.43
C SER A 118 -18.76 -1.43 -8.17
N HIS A 119 -17.79 -1.20 -7.28
CA HIS A 119 -18.03 -0.55 -6.00
C HIS A 119 -18.54 0.89 -6.19
N ASP A 120 -19.58 1.26 -5.44
CA ASP A 120 -20.26 2.56 -5.53
C ASP A 120 -20.59 2.93 -6.99
N GLN A 121 -21.15 1.98 -7.74
CA GLN A 121 -21.49 2.13 -9.16
C GLN A 121 -20.27 2.55 -10.02
N GLY A 122 -19.08 2.06 -9.65
CA GLY A 122 -17.80 2.33 -10.32
C GLY A 122 -17.18 3.70 -10.01
N LYS A 123 -17.79 4.52 -9.15
CA LYS A 123 -17.24 5.83 -8.77
C LYS A 123 -15.91 5.72 -8.04
N THR A 124 -15.78 4.70 -7.20
CA THR A 124 -14.55 4.41 -6.46
C THR A 124 -13.36 4.22 -7.39
N PHE A 125 -13.46 3.29 -8.33
CA PHE A 125 -12.40 3.02 -9.29
C PHE A 125 -12.04 4.27 -10.10
N LYS A 126 -13.04 5.01 -10.60
CA LYS A 126 -12.84 6.27 -11.32
C LYS A 126 -12.10 7.32 -10.47
N THR A 127 -12.40 7.39 -9.17
CA THR A 127 -11.73 8.32 -8.26
C THR A 127 -10.26 7.96 -8.08
N ILE A 128 -9.95 6.67 -7.88
CA ILE A 128 -8.57 6.19 -7.76
C ILE A 128 -7.78 6.49 -9.03
N ILE A 129 -8.32 6.15 -10.20
CA ILE A 129 -7.66 6.43 -11.48
C ILE A 129 -7.39 7.92 -11.64
N LYS A 130 -8.38 8.79 -11.38
CA LYS A 130 -8.18 10.24 -11.43
C LYS A 130 -7.06 10.71 -10.50
N MET A 131 -7.03 10.21 -9.27
CA MET A 131 -5.97 10.58 -8.33
C MET A 131 -4.58 10.13 -8.78
N LEU A 132 -4.48 8.99 -9.49
CA LEU A 132 -3.23 8.48 -10.07
C LEU A 132 -2.80 9.26 -11.31
N GLU A 133 -3.75 9.74 -12.13
CA GLU A 133 -3.48 10.63 -13.28
C GLU A 133 -2.97 12.01 -12.82
N ASP A 134 -3.34 12.43 -11.61
CA ASP A 134 -2.91 13.69 -10.98
C ASP A 134 -1.57 13.58 -10.21
N ILE A 135 -0.83 12.46 -10.33
CA ILE A 135 0.52 12.26 -9.76
C ILE A 135 1.57 12.72 -10.77
#